data_AF-A0A955FWM8-F1
#
_entry.id   AF-A0A955FWM8-F1
#
_cell.length_a   1.000
_cell.length_b   1.000
_cell.length_c   1.000
_cell.angle_alpha   90.00
_cell.angle_beta   90.00
_cell.angle_gamma   90.00
#
_symmetry.space_group_name_H-M   'P 1'
#
loop_
_entity.id
_entity.type
_entity.pdbx_description
1 polymer ?
#
loop_
_entity_poly.entity_id
_entity_poly.type
_entity_poly.pdbx_seq_one_letter_code
_entity_poly.pdbx_strand_id
1 'polypeptide(L)'
;PEVKAAFSKHGGSIGEKGSVAYQFAQKGVLRVRGSGEDTLLSVLDAGAEDAAEEGDETIVYTDPKELAQVRTAVQAAGLDVVSSELAYLPQTTVQIDDDATQGKIIRLMEALEELNDVTNTYTNFDM
;
A
#
# COMPACT_ATOMS: atom_id res chain seq x y z
N PRO A 1 -11.10 17.45 13.14
CA PRO A 1 -11.91 17.13 14.34
C PRO A 1 -12.31 15.66 14.39
N GLU A 2 -12.78 15.13 13.25
CA GLU A 2 -13.28 13.77 13.12
C GLU A 2 -12.18 12.70 13.12
N VAL A 3 -11.08 12.92 12.36
CA VAL A 3 -9.89 12.05 12.42
C VAL A 3 -9.36 11.91 13.84
N LYS A 4 -9.23 13.02 14.58
CA LYS A 4 -8.78 12.98 15.99
C LYS A 4 -9.74 12.20 16.88
N ALA A 5 -11.05 12.34 16.66
CA ALA A 5 -12.06 11.61 17.40
C ALA A 5 -12.01 10.11 17.10
N ALA A 6 -11.79 9.70 15.85
CA ALA A 6 -11.60 8.30 15.47
C ALA A 6 -10.42 7.69 16.23
N PHE A 7 -9.24 8.30 16.17
CA PHE A 7 -8.08 7.82 16.93
C PHE A 7 -8.36 7.68 18.43
N SER A 8 -8.93 8.72 19.06
CA SER A 8 -9.21 8.69 20.51
C SER A 8 -10.25 7.63 20.91
N LYS A 9 -11.28 7.38 20.07
CA LYS A 9 -12.31 6.36 20.34
C LYS A 9 -11.77 4.93 20.25
N HIS A 10 -10.78 4.69 19.39
CA HIS A 10 -10.24 3.35 19.12
C HIS A 10 -8.92 3.07 19.86
N GLY A 11 -8.52 3.93 20.79
CA GLY A 11 -7.35 3.72 21.65
C GLY A 11 -6.01 4.17 21.04
N GLY A 12 -6.06 4.95 19.96
CA GLY A 12 -4.90 5.58 19.34
C GLY A 12 -4.75 7.06 19.70
N SER A 13 -3.66 7.66 19.23
CA SER A 13 -3.42 9.10 19.37
C SER A 13 -2.78 9.67 18.10
N ILE A 14 -3.00 10.95 17.84
CA ILE A 14 -2.36 11.67 16.73
C ILE A 14 -1.01 12.18 17.21
N GLY A 15 0.07 11.73 16.58
CA GLY A 15 1.42 12.25 16.78
C GLY A 15 1.65 13.60 16.10
N GLU A 16 2.82 14.19 16.35
CA GLU A 16 3.26 15.39 15.64
C GLU A 16 3.47 15.12 14.14
N LYS A 17 3.39 16.17 13.33
CA LYS A 17 3.63 16.06 11.88
C LYS A 17 5.02 15.44 11.64
N GLY A 18 5.04 14.29 10.97
CA GLY A 18 6.27 13.57 10.64
C GLY A 18 6.70 12.51 11.65
N SER A 19 5.97 12.32 12.77
CA SER A 19 6.35 11.38 13.83
C SER A 19 6.54 9.93 13.36
N VAL A 20 5.84 9.52 12.31
CA VAL A 20 5.94 8.18 11.70
C VAL A 20 6.33 8.23 10.22
N ALA A 21 6.44 9.41 9.62
CA ALA A 21 6.64 9.55 8.16
C ALA A 21 7.95 8.90 7.69
N TYR A 22 8.98 8.90 8.53
CA TYR A 22 10.27 8.25 8.22
C TYR A 22 10.19 6.72 8.13
N GLN A 23 9.11 6.11 8.63
CA GLN A 23 8.89 4.66 8.58
C GLN A 23 8.29 4.22 7.24
N PHE A 24 7.92 5.17 6.38
CA PHE A 24 7.30 4.90 5.09
C PHE A 24 8.17 5.42 3.95
N ALA A 25 8.19 4.69 2.85
CA ALA A 25 8.77 5.14 1.59
C ALA A 25 7.66 5.37 0.58
N GLN A 26 7.67 6.50 -0.11
CA GLN A 26 6.79 6.69 -1.25
C GLN A 26 7.30 5.81 -2.39
N LYS A 27 6.41 5.02 -2.98
CA LYS A 27 6.68 4.13 -4.12
C LYS A 27 5.56 4.24 -5.14
N GLY A 28 5.87 3.95 -6.41
CA GLY A 28 4.84 3.67 -7.40
C GLY A 28 4.39 2.23 -7.27
N VAL A 29 3.08 2.01 -7.22
CA VAL A 29 2.46 0.68 -7.09
C VAL A 29 1.57 0.44 -8.30
N LEU A 30 1.77 -0.69 -8.97
CA LEU A 30 0.90 -1.17 -10.04
C LEU A 30 0.25 -2.48 -9.62
N ARG A 31 -1.02 -2.65 -9.91
CA ARG A 31 -1.66 -3.97 -9.91
C ARG A 31 -1.76 -4.47 -11.33
N VAL A 32 -1.21 -5.64 -11.59
CA VAL A 32 -1.15 -6.27 -12.91
C VAL A 32 -1.90 -7.60 -12.84
N ARG A 33 -2.80 -7.85 -13.79
CA ARG A 33 -3.52 -9.12 -13.86
C ARG A 33 -2.58 -10.22 -14.36
N GLY A 34 -2.56 -11.34 -13.66
CA GLY A 34 -1.64 -12.44 -13.89
C GLY A 34 -0.70 -12.65 -12.69
N SER A 35 -0.32 -13.91 -12.51
CA SER A 35 0.64 -14.38 -11.53
C SER A 35 1.58 -15.39 -12.21
N GLY A 36 2.53 -15.94 -11.45
CA GLY A 36 3.53 -16.87 -11.92
C GLY A 36 4.84 -16.21 -12.35
N GLU A 37 5.85 -17.06 -12.51
CA GLU A 37 7.23 -16.69 -12.84
C GLU A 37 7.34 -15.82 -14.10
N ASP A 38 6.57 -16.15 -15.16
CA ASP A 38 6.58 -15.39 -16.41
C ASP A 38 6.10 -13.94 -16.24
N THR A 39 5.05 -13.74 -15.42
CA THR A 39 4.51 -12.41 -15.11
C THR A 39 5.51 -11.61 -14.29
N LEU A 40 6.07 -12.23 -13.24
CA LEU A 40 7.08 -11.62 -12.37
C LEU A 40 8.32 -11.19 -13.16
N LEU A 41 8.83 -12.06 -14.03
CA LEU A 41 10.00 -11.74 -14.85
C LEU A 41 9.69 -10.59 -15.82
N SER A 42 8.51 -10.61 -16.45
CA SER A 42 8.09 -9.58 -17.39
C SER A 42 7.97 -8.19 -16.76
N VAL A 43 7.46 -8.10 -15.52
CA VAL A 43 7.35 -6.81 -14.82
C VAL A 43 8.71 -6.29 -14.34
N LEU A 44 9.62 -7.19 -13.93
CA LEU A 44 10.99 -6.84 -13.57
C LEU A 44 11.78 -6.33 -14.79
N ASP A 45 11.66 -7.02 -15.92
CA ASP A 45 12.26 -6.59 -17.20
C ASP A 45 11.68 -5.25 -17.69
N ALA A 46 10.45 -4.93 -17.31
CA ALA A 46 9.79 -3.65 -17.59
C ALA A 46 10.27 -2.49 -16.68
N GLY A 47 11.19 -2.75 -15.73
CA GLY A 47 11.77 -1.75 -14.85
C GLY A 47 11.15 -1.68 -13.45
N ALA A 48 10.43 -2.72 -13.03
CA ALA A 48 10.01 -2.82 -11.63
C ALA A 48 11.22 -2.95 -10.69
N GLU A 49 11.14 -2.30 -9.53
CA GLU A 49 12.12 -2.49 -8.46
C GLU A 49 11.89 -3.81 -7.72
N ASP A 50 10.61 -4.18 -7.56
CA ASP A 50 10.20 -5.41 -6.89
C ASP A 50 8.79 -5.83 -7.36
N ALA A 51 8.41 -7.08 -7.17
CA ALA A 51 7.08 -7.58 -7.48
C ALA A 51 6.68 -8.74 -6.55
N ALA A 52 5.42 -8.75 -6.13
CA ALA A 52 4.85 -9.78 -5.27
C ALA A 52 3.53 -10.29 -5.83
N GLU A 53 3.29 -11.59 -5.72
CA GLU A 53 2.03 -12.20 -6.13
C GLU A 53 0.96 -11.98 -5.03
N GLU A 54 -0.25 -11.60 -5.45
CA GLU A 54 -1.41 -11.41 -4.59
C GLU A 54 -2.62 -12.07 -5.28
N GLY A 55 -2.79 -13.38 -5.05
CA GLY A 55 -3.84 -14.17 -5.69
C GLY A 55 -3.62 -14.30 -7.20
N ASP A 56 -4.55 -13.77 -7.99
CA ASP A 56 -4.52 -13.78 -9.46
C ASP A 56 -3.89 -12.49 -10.05
N GLU A 57 -3.34 -11.63 -9.19
CA GLU A 57 -2.67 -10.39 -9.57
C GLU A 57 -1.21 -10.39 -9.09
N THR A 58 -0.40 -9.57 -9.74
CA THR A 58 0.97 -9.24 -9.34
C THR A 58 1.01 -7.77 -8.95
N ILE A 59 1.46 -7.50 -7.73
CA ILE A 59 1.74 -6.17 -7.21
C ILE A 59 3.16 -5.80 -7.61
N VAL A 60 3.30 -4.72 -8.35
CA VAL A 60 4.58 -4.26 -8.86
C VAL A 60 4.98 -2.96 -8.18
N TYR A 61 6.19 -2.90 -7.67
CA TYR A 61 6.75 -1.77 -6.95
C TYR A 61 7.82 -1.07 -7.80
N THR A 62 7.83 0.26 -7.75
CA THR A 62 8.70 1.11 -8.60
C THR A 62 9.16 2.34 -7.83
N ASP A 63 10.24 2.98 -8.29
CA ASP A 63 10.53 4.35 -7.86
C ASP A 63 9.35 5.24 -8.27
N PRO A 64 8.87 6.16 -7.41
CA PRO A 64 7.78 7.08 -7.72
C PRO A 64 7.93 7.81 -9.06
N LYS A 65 9.16 8.10 -9.47
CA LYS A 65 9.46 8.82 -10.70
C LYS A 65 9.38 7.94 -11.93
N GLU A 66 9.53 6.62 -11.76
CA GLU A 66 9.55 5.63 -12.85
C GLU A 66 8.19 4.98 -13.07
N LEU A 67 7.23 5.15 -12.15
CA LEU A 67 5.87 4.59 -12.24
C LEU A 67 5.24 4.69 -13.63
N ALA A 68 5.28 5.87 -14.25
CA ALA A 68 4.67 6.08 -15.57
C ALA A 68 5.39 5.29 -16.67
N GLN A 69 6.72 5.23 -16.62
CA GLN A 69 7.53 4.49 -17.57
C GLN A 69 7.30 2.98 -17.42
N VAL A 70 7.36 2.46 -16.19
CA VAL A 70 7.16 1.04 -15.91
C VAL A 70 5.75 0.61 -16.30
N ARG A 71 4.72 1.41 -15.99
CA ARG A 71 3.35 1.15 -16.45
C ARG A 71 3.27 0.96 -17.95
N THR A 72 3.88 1.86 -18.73
CA THR A 72 3.89 1.76 -20.20
C THR A 72 4.65 0.53 -20.68
N ALA A 73 5.77 0.19 -20.05
CA ALA A 73 6.56 -0.98 -20.40
C ALA A 73 5.81 -2.30 -20.10
N VAL A 74 5.16 -2.39 -18.94
CA VAL A 74 4.31 -3.54 -18.55
C VAL A 74 3.16 -3.73 -19.55
N GLN A 75 2.49 -2.64 -19.95
CA GLN A 75 1.44 -2.71 -20.97
C GLN A 75 2.00 -3.13 -22.34
N ALA A 76 3.20 -2.67 -22.72
CA ALA A 76 3.86 -3.07 -23.96
C ALA A 76 4.30 -4.55 -23.97
N ALA A 77 4.56 -5.13 -22.79
CA ALA A 77 4.79 -6.56 -22.61
C ALA A 77 3.51 -7.41 -22.75
N GLY A 78 2.35 -6.78 -22.96
CA GLY A 78 1.06 -7.46 -23.14
C GLY A 78 0.35 -7.80 -21.82
N LEU A 79 0.84 -7.27 -20.69
CA LEU A 79 0.22 -7.46 -19.38
C LEU A 79 -0.87 -6.41 -19.14
N ASP A 80 -1.95 -6.83 -18.48
CA ASP A 80 -3.09 -5.97 -18.18
C ASP A 80 -2.90 -5.25 -16.83
N VAL A 81 -2.76 -3.93 -16.87
CA VAL A 81 -2.60 -3.09 -15.67
C VAL A 81 -3.97 -2.70 -15.13
N VAL A 82 -4.32 -3.24 -13.96
CA VAL A 82 -5.57 -3.01 -13.24
C VAL A 82 -5.56 -1.64 -12.54
N SER A 83 -4.46 -1.28 -11.89
CA SER A 83 -4.31 0.02 -11.23
C SER A 83 -2.86 0.52 -11.25
N SER A 84 -2.71 1.84 -11.06
CA SER A 84 -1.42 2.52 -11.00
C SER A 84 -1.55 3.75 -10.12
N GLU A 85 -0.80 3.76 -9.02
CA GLU A 85 -0.87 4.86 -8.05
C GLU A 85 0.46 5.07 -7.31
N LEU A 86 0.59 6.25 -6.68
CA LEU A 86 1.65 6.49 -5.72
C LEU A 86 1.15 6.16 -4.32
N ALA A 87 1.84 5.27 -3.63
CA ALA A 87 1.50 4.84 -2.29
C ALA A 87 2.69 5.02 -1.33
N TYR A 88 2.40 5.05 -0.03
CA TYR A 88 3.41 4.97 1.00
C TYR A 88 3.48 3.54 1.52
N LEU A 89 4.63 2.90 1.34
CA LEU A 89 4.87 1.54 1.82
C LEU A 89 5.68 1.57 3.11
N PRO A 90 5.32 0.76 4.12
CA PRO A 90 6.10 0.67 5.35
C PRO A 90 7.46 0.02 5.06
N GLN A 91 8.53 0.59 5.62
CA GLN A 91 9.87 -0.01 5.56
C GLN A 91 10.00 -1.22 6.50
N THR A 92 9.16 -1.28 7.53
CA THR A 92 9.12 -2.39 8.48
C THR A 92 7.69 -2.54 8.97
N THR A 93 7.21 -3.78 9.01
CA THR A 93 5.89 -4.11 9.55
C THR A 93 5.97 -4.47 11.03
N VAL A 94 4.85 -4.32 11.73
CA VAL A 94 4.67 -4.63 13.14
C VAL A 94 3.60 -5.71 13.24
N GLN A 95 4.02 -6.92 13.61
CA GLN A 95 3.12 -8.04 13.84
C GLN A 95 2.16 -7.74 15.01
N ILE A 96 0.87 -7.95 14.82
CA ILE A 96 -0.17 -7.80 15.84
C ILE A 96 -0.87 -9.14 16.04
N ASP A 97 -0.49 -9.89 17.07
CA ASP A 97 -1.05 -11.23 17.34
C ASP A 97 -2.27 -11.21 18.28
N ASP A 98 -2.55 -10.08 18.94
CA ASP A 98 -3.64 -9.96 19.91
C ASP A 98 -4.96 -9.58 19.23
N ASP A 99 -5.93 -10.49 19.20
CA ASP A 99 -7.27 -10.31 18.63
C ASP A 99 -7.97 -9.03 19.12
N ALA A 100 -7.78 -8.67 20.39
CA ALA A 100 -8.39 -7.47 20.96
C ALA A 100 -7.80 -6.19 20.35
N THR A 101 -6.51 -6.18 20.05
CA THR A 101 -5.79 -5.10 19.38
C THR A 101 -6.10 -5.08 17.88
N GLN A 102 -6.08 -6.24 17.21
CA GLN A 102 -6.49 -6.37 15.80
C GLN A 102 -7.89 -5.77 15.60
N GLY A 103 -8.87 -6.17 16.41
CA GLY A 103 -10.23 -5.66 16.33
C GLY A 103 -10.36 -4.16 16.59
N LYS A 104 -9.49 -3.56 17.43
CA LYS A 104 -9.46 -2.09 17.61
C LYS A 104 -8.92 -1.37 16.40
N ILE A 105 -7.87 -1.90 15.79
CA ILE A 105 -7.26 -1.34 14.59
C ILE A 105 -8.21 -1.42 13.41
N ILE A 106 -8.86 -2.57 13.17
CA ILE A 106 -9.85 -2.74 12.10
C ILE A 106 -10.96 -1.68 12.23
N ARG A 107 -11.55 -1.53 13.43
CA ARG A 107 -12.58 -0.51 13.67
C ARG A 107 -12.08 0.92 13.46
N LEU A 108 -10.81 1.20 13.76
CA LEU A 108 -10.21 2.51 13.46
C LEU A 108 -10.09 2.74 11.96
N MET A 109 -9.65 1.72 11.21
CA MET A 109 -9.51 1.80 9.75
C MET A 109 -10.85 2.04 9.08
N GLU A 110 -11.88 1.26 9.44
CA GLU A 110 -13.25 1.46 8.96
C GLU A 110 -13.75 2.88 9.25
N ALA A 111 -13.55 3.36 10.49
CA ALA A 111 -13.96 4.71 10.88
C ALA A 111 -13.20 5.83 10.14
N LEU A 112 -11.97 5.57 9.65
CA LEU A 112 -11.21 6.52 8.84
C LEU A 112 -11.66 6.51 7.37
N GLU A 113 -12.01 5.35 6.84
CA GLU A 113 -12.52 5.19 5.47
C GLU A 113 -13.89 5.83 5.27
N GLU A 114 -14.72 5.91 6.33
CA GLU A 114 -16.00 6.62 6.30
C GLU A 114 -15.87 8.15 6.25
N LEU A 115 -14.68 8.70 6.46
CA LEU A 115 -14.46 10.16 6.47
C LEU A 115 -14.20 10.69 5.06
N ASN A 116 -15.09 11.57 4.58
CA ASN A 116 -14.96 12.19 3.25
C ASN A 116 -13.64 12.96 3.04
N ASP A 117 -13.03 13.45 4.13
CA ASP A 117 -11.76 14.20 4.09
C ASP A 117 -10.52 13.29 4.04
N VAL A 118 -10.68 11.98 4.20
CA VAL A 118 -9.60 10.99 4.14
C VAL A 118 -9.59 10.36 2.75
N THR A 119 -8.48 10.53 2.04
CA THR A 119 -8.32 9.94 0.70
C THR A 119 -7.62 8.59 0.76
N ASN A 120 -6.52 8.50 1.49
CA ASN A 120 -5.70 7.30 1.60
C ASN A 120 -5.26 7.10 3.06
N THR A 121 -5.22 5.85 3.49
CA THR A 121 -4.68 5.44 4.79
C THR A 121 -3.55 4.44 4.56
N TYR A 122 -2.40 4.68 5.19
CA TYR A 122 -1.24 3.79 5.10
C TYR A 122 -0.86 3.32 6.48
N THR A 123 -0.57 2.03 6.60
CA THR A 123 -0.33 1.37 7.87
C THR A 123 0.93 0.51 7.78
N ASN A 124 1.50 0.20 8.94
CA ASN A 124 2.67 -0.66 9.04
C ASN A 124 2.40 -1.87 9.94
N PHE A 125 1.14 -2.23 10.20
CA PHE A 125 0.81 -3.44 10.94
C PHE A 125 0.71 -4.63 10.00
N ASP A 126 0.96 -5.81 10.55
CA ASP A 126 0.73 -7.12 9.92
C ASP A 126 -0.11 -7.97 10.88
N MET A 127 -1.14 -8.65 10.37
CA MET A 127 -2.20 -9.30 11.16
C MET A 127 -2.49 -10.71 10.69
#